data_AF-A0A7L0JJI4-F1
#
_entry.id   AF-A0A7L0JJI4-F1
#
_cell.length_a   1.000
_cell.length_b   1.000
_cell.length_c   1.000
_cell.angle_alpha   90.00
_cell.angle_beta   90.00
_cell.angle_gamma   90.00
#
_symmetry.space_group_name_H-M   'P 1'
#
loop_
_entity.id
_entity.type
_entity.pdbx_description
1 polymer ?
#
loop_
_entity_poly.entity_id
_entity_poly.type
_entity_poly.pdbx_seq_one_letter_code
_entity_poly.pdbx_strand_id
1 'polypeptide(L)'
;SPGVQAACQGPAVTQELLEEGFHRDLLMKVELGGTETWAGGCTVVARTRLPPGIYVDPYELMSLQQHNLTKAVLIPDVVDVEAPEYSATDLVVLLYLEPDPRCSRCFRAALPVHGRYHRPAGDSEEALVALKGPEVLVCCCDDCLPTECWKPAEVEAPCSGKKDYPCQWYSPTHEPAYEELILQVPVGLKQHSSLVCVVTLLATVFCSSLILAAVCKYGHFA
;
A
#
# COMPACT_ATOMS: atom_id res chain seq x y z
N SER A 1 -25.19 -43.05 3.44
CA SER A 1 -24.15 -42.02 3.56
C SER A 1 -23.68 -41.57 2.20
N PRO A 2 -23.84 -40.28 1.87
CA PRO A 2 -22.91 -39.58 0.97
C PRO A 2 -22.17 -38.50 1.76
N GLY A 3 -20.84 -38.44 1.61
CA GLY A 3 -19.99 -37.44 2.22
C GLY A 3 -20.24 -36.07 1.59
N VAL A 4 -20.54 -35.08 2.43
CA VAL A 4 -20.52 -33.68 2.06
C VAL A 4 -19.05 -33.28 2.01
N GLN A 5 -18.47 -33.21 0.81
CA GLN A 5 -17.27 -32.41 0.60
C GLN A 5 -17.65 -30.97 0.95
N ALA A 6 -17.09 -30.44 2.04
CA ALA A 6 -17.21 -29.01 2.31
C ALA A 6 -16.48 -28.29 1.16
N ALA A 7 -17.24 -27.65 0.28
CA ALA A 7 -16.65 -26.83 -0.79
C ALA A 7 -15.92 -25.66 -0.13
N CYS A 8 -14.59 -25.74 -0.04
CA CYS A 8 -13.77 -24.64 0.45
C CYS A 8 -13.99 -23.41 -0.43
N GLN A 9 -14.75 -22.43 0.07
CA GLN A 9 -14.83 -21.12 -0.55
C GLN A 9 -13.60 -20.32 -0.13
N GLY A 10 -12.82 -19.84 -1.10
CA GLY A 10 -11.70 -18.94 -0.85
C GLY A 10 -12.19 -17.61 -0.25
N PRO A 11 -11.31 -16.86 0.43
CA PRO A 11 -11.68 -15.55 0.94
C PRO A 11 -12.02 -14.60 -0.23
N ALA A 12 -13.04 -13.77 -0.04
CA ALA A 12 -13.32 -12.68 -0.96
C ALA A 12 -12.56 -11.43 -0.49
N VAL A 13 -11.87 -10.76 -1.41
CA VAL A 13 -11.08 -9.58 -1.10
C VAL A 13 -11.58 -8.40 -1.93
N THR A 14 -11.74 -7.26 -1.29
CA THR A 14 -12.07 -6.00 -1.95
C THR A 14 -11.02 -4.96 -1.59
N GLN A 15 -10.48 -4.30 -2.60
CA GLN A 15 -9.54 -3.19 -2.46
C GLN A 15 -10.14 -1.94 -3.09
N GLU A 16 -10.08 -0.83 -2.38
CA GLU A 16 -10.58 0.46 -2.84
C GLU A 16 -9.52 1.53 -2.52
N LEU A 17 -9.24 2.43 -3.48
CA LEU A 17 -8.46 3.65 -3.23
C LEU A 17 -9.45 4.80 -3.02
N LEU A 18 -9.39 5.42 -1.85
CA LEU A 18 -10.20 6.58 -1.48
C LEU A 18 -9.40 7.88 -1.64
N GLU A 19 -10.11 9.01 -1.61
CA GLU A 19 -9.59 10.39 -1.71
C GLU A 19 -9.03 10.80 -3.11
N GLU A 20 -8.62 12.06 -3.26
CA GLU A 20 -8.08 12.69 -4.50
C GLU A 20 -6.62 13.24 -4.34
N GLY A 21 -5.83 13.29 -5.43
CA GLY A 21 -4.37 13.59 -5.37
C GLY A 21 -3.39 12.40 -5.24
N PHE A 22 -2.20 12.68 -4.70
CA PHE A 22 -1.10 11.70 -4.54
C PHE A 22 -1.18 10.95 -3.19
N HIS A 23 -1.81 11.55 -2.18
CA HIS A 23 -2.12 10.89 -0.92
C HIS A 23 -3.49 10.25 -1.02
N ARG A 24 -3.58 8.98 -0.64
CA ARG A 24 -4.74 8.10 -0.86
C ARG A 24 -4.89 7.19 0.35
N ASP A 25 -6.12 6.77 0.61
CA ASP A 25 -6.36 5.69 1.58
C ASP A 25 -6.67 4.39 0.84
N LEU A 26 -5.83 3.39 1.02
CA LEU A 26 -6.06 2.03 0.54
C LEU A 26 -6.91 1.27 1.54
N LEU A 27 -8.20 1.16 1.26
CA LEU A 27 -9.15 0.38 2.04
C LEU A 27 -9.12 -1.07 1.58
N MET A 28 -8.80 -1.98 2.51
CA MET A 28 -8.87 -3.43 2.27
C MET A 28 -9.99 -4.04 3.11
N LYS A 29 -10.82 -4.84 2.47
CA LYS A 29 -11.85 -5.67 3.10
C LYS A 29 -11.60 -7.11 2.72
N VAL A 30 -11.59 -8.00 3.70
CA VAL A 30 -11.45 -9.44 3.52
C VAL A 30 -12.63 -10.12 4.17
N GLU A 31 -13.33 -10.94 3.41
CA GLU A 31 -14.40 -11.78 3.89
C GLU A 31 -13.95 -13.23 3.83
N LEU A 32 -13.77 -13.87 4.99
CA LEU A 32 -13.33 -15.25 5.06
C LEU A 32 -14.45 -16.20 4.61
N GLY A 33 -14.12 -17.19 3.76
CA GLY A 33 -15.04 -18.23 3.33
C GLY A 33 -15.21 -19.35 4.37
N GLY A 34 -16.35 -20.03 4.34
CA GLY A 34 -16.69 -21.14 5.25
C GLY A 34 -18.02 -20.96 5.99
N THR A 35 -18.52 -22.04 6.59
CA THR A 35 -19.79 -22.08 7.35
C THR A 35 -19.63 -21.78 8.83
N GLU A 36 -18.40 -21.81 9.35
CA GLU A 36 -18.12 -21.60 10.77
C GLU A 36 -17.96 -20.11 11.08
N THR A 37 -18.51 -19.70 12.22
CA THR A 37 -18.34 -18.33 12.71
C THR A 37 -16.92 -18.19 13.24
N TRP A 38 -16.10 -17.36 12.60
CA TRP A 38 -14.77 -16.98 13.06
C TRP A 38 -14.89 -16.10 14.32
N ALA A 39 -15.27 -16.71 15.44
CA ALA A 39 -15.46 -16.01 16.70
C ALA A 39 -14.12 -15.43 17.17
N GLY A 40 -14.14 -14.16 17.57
CA GLY A 40 -12.96 -13.33 17.90
C GLY A 40 -11.82 -14.09 18.59
N GLY A 41 -10.73 -14.27 17.86
CA GLY A 41 -9.57 -15.06 18.28
C GLY A 41 -8.53 -15.27 17.18
N CYS A 42 -8.92 -15.06 15.93
CA CYS A 42 -8.02 -15.09 14.78
C CYS A 42 -7.50 -13.68 14.43
N THR A 43 -6.22 -13.61 14.09
CA THR A 43 -5.61 -12.45 13.44
C THR A 43 -5.62 -12.67 11.93
N VAL A 44 -6.10 -11.67 11.19
CA VAL A 44 -6.11 -11.66 9.72
C VAL A 44 -5.16 -10.58 9.22
N VAL A 45 -4.29 -10.96 8.30
CA VAL A 45 -3.32 -10.06 7.67
C VAL A 45 -3.51 -10.09 6.16
N ALA A 46 -3.54 -8.90 5.56
CA ALA A 46 -3.41 -8.72 4.12
C ALA A 46 -1.94 -8.38 3.81
N ARG A 47 -1.23 -9.31 3.19
CA ARG A 47 0.13 -9.10 2.70
C ARG A 47 0.08 -8.60 1.26
N THR A 48 0.45 -7.35 1.05
CA THR A 48 0.48 -6.75 -0.29
C THR A 48 1.90 -6.36 -0.69
N ARG A 49 2.17 -6.40 -1.98
CA ARG A 49 3.40 -5.90 -2.60
C ARG A 49 3.04 -4.62 -3.34
N LEU A 50 3.47 -3.49 -2.79
CA LEU A 50 3.32 -2.19 -3.41
C LEU A 50 4.41 -2.00 -4.47
N PRO A 51 4.04 -1.72 -5.73
CA PRO A 51 5.01 -1.44 -6.80
C PRO A 51 5.75 -0.11 -6.55
N PRO A 52 6.89 0.14 -7.21
CA PRO A 52 7.69 1.35 -7.01
C PRO A 52 6.92 2.67 -7.17
N GLY A 53 5.81 2.69 -7.92
CA GLY A 53 4.99 3.90 -8.11
C GLY A 53 4.18 4.35 -6.89
N ILE A 54 4.13 3.55 -5.81
CA ILE A 54 3.36 3.85 -4.60
C ILE A 54 4.12 3.41 -3.33
N TYR A 55 3.96 4.12 -2.22
CA TYR A 55 4.61 3.78 -0.95
C TYR A 55 3.74 4.13 0.27
N VAL A 56 4.14 3.66 1.44
CA VAL A 56 3.58 4.06 2.74
C VAL A 56 4.60 4.96 3.42
N ASP A 57 4.18 6.14 3.89
CA ASP A 57 5.04 7.00 4.69
C ASP A 57 5.23 6.37 6.10
N PRO A 58 6.47 6.01 6.50
CA PRO A 58 6.72 5.36 7.78
C PRO A 58 6.44 6.28 8.98
N TYR A 59 6.55 7.61 8.83
CA TYR A 59 6.27 8.58 9.88
C TYR A 59 4.76 8.73 10.11
N GLU A 60 3.98 8.78 9.02
CA GLU A 60 2.52 8.78 9.10
C GLU A 60 2.02 7.47 9.71
N LEU A 61 2.52 6.32 9.23
CA LEU A 61 2.15 5.01 9.76
C LEU A 61 2.46 4.91 11.26
N MET A 62 3.62 5.39 11.71
CA MET A 62 3.97 5.41 13.14
C MET A 62 2.97 6.22 13.96
N SER A 63 2.51 7.37 13.46
CA SER A 63 1.48 8.18 14.12
C SER A 63 0.15 7.43 14.22
N LEU A 64 -0.28 6.77 13.15
CA LEU A 64 -1.52 5.96 13.14
C LEU A 64 -1.43 4.77 14.11
N GLN A 65 -0.28 4.11 14.17
CA GLN A 65 -0.02 3.00 15.09
C GLN A 65 -0.05 3.46 16.56
N GLN A 66 0.46 4.65 16.87
CA GLN A 66 0.39 5.23 18.22
C GLN A 66 -1.05 5.48 18.68
N HIS A 67 -1.95 5.82 17.74
CA HIS A 67 -3.37 6.07 18.02
C HIS A 67 -4.25 4.83 17.82
N ASN A 68 -3.66 3.65 17.55
CA ASN A 68 -4.36 2.40 17.25
C ASN A 68 -5.38 2.50 16.08
N LEU A 69 -5.13 3.37 15.11
CA LEU A 69 -6.00 3.53 13.93
C LEU A 69 -5.70 2.51 12.83
N THR A 70 -4.42 2.13 12.72
CA THR A 70 -3.93 1.20 11.71
C THR A 70 -2.76 0.43 12.28
N LYS A 71 -2.65 -0.86 11.96
CA LYS A 71 -1.51 -1.71 12.33
C LYS A 71 -0.93 -2.32 11.07
N ALA A 72 0.31 -1.97 10.76
CA ALA A 72 1.01 -2.56 9.63
C ALA A 72 2.51 -2.74 9.92
N VAL A 73 3.15 -3.63 9.17
CA VAL A 73 4.61 -3.80 9.15
C VAL A 73 5.09 -3.59 7.72
N LEU A 74 6.15 -2.77 7.57
CA LEU A 74 6.79 -2.45 6.30
C LEU A 74 8.06 -3.30 6.14
N ILE A 75 8.27 -3.85 4.95
CA ILE A 75 9.46 -4.62 4.58
C ILE A 75 9.95 -4.15 3.20
N PRO A 76 11.09 -3.43 3.12
CA PRO A 76 11.93 -2.97 4.24
C PRO A 76 11.21 -1.95 5.13
N ASP A 77 11.69 -1.79 6.37
CA ASP A 77 11.16 -0.83 7.35
C ASP A 77 11.63 0.62 7.10
N VAL A 78 12.66 0.78 6.27
CA VAL A 78 13.14 2.09 5.80
C VAL A 78 12.60 2.35 4.40
N VAL A 79 11.87 3.46 4.26
CA VAL A 79 11.31 3.93 2.99
C VAL A 79 11.87 5.32 2.70
N ASP A 80 12.55 5.48 1.56
CA ASP A 80 12.91 6.80 1.04
C ASP A 80 11.64 7.46 0.50
N VAL A 81 11.15 8.47 1.20
CA VAL A 81 9.93 9.20 0.83
C VAL A 81 10.16 10.19 -0.32
N GLU A 82 11.41 10.54 -0.61
CA GLU A 82 11.78 11.50 -1.66
C GLU A 82 12.12 10.81 -2.99
N ALA A 83 12.41 9.50 -2.96
CA ALA A 83 12.72 8.75 -4.16
C ALA A 83 11.57 8.81 -5.19
N PRO A 84 11.85 9.06 -6.48
CA PRO A 84 10.88 8.89 -7.56
C PRO A 84 10.66 7.39 -7.88
N GLU A 85 9.61 7.09 -8.64
CA GLU A 85 9.24 5.72 -9.02
C GLU A 85 10.42 4.95 -9.65
N TYR A 86 11.12 5.56 -10.60
CA TYR A 86 12.16 4.90 -11.40
C TYR A 86 13.45 4.57 -10.64
N SER A 87 13.58 5.00 -9.39
CA SER A 87 14.68 4.64 -8.48
C SER A 87 14.19 3.94 -7.22
N ALA A 88 12.88 3.79 -7.04
CA ALA A 88 12.29 3.10 -5.92
C ALA A 88 12.25 1.58 -6.16
N THR A 89 12.12 0.84 -5.07
CA THR A 89 11.91 -0.61 -5.09
C THR A 89 10.53 -0.93 -4.52
N ASP A 90 10.04 -2.13 -4.81
CA ASP A 90 8.80 -2.61 -4.22
C ASP A 90 8.86 -2.64 -2.70
N LEU A 91 7.72 -2.36 -2.08
CA LEU A 91 7.52 -2.34 -0.64
C LEU A 91 6.51 -3.43 -0.27
N VAL A 92 6.88 -4.36 0.60
CA VAL A 92 5.95 -5.35 1.13
C VAL A 92 5.31 -4.79 2.38
N VAL A 93 3.98 -4.86 2.45
CA VAL A 93 3.20 -4.40 3.60
C VAL A 93 2.39 -5.56 4.15
N LEU A 94 2.53 -5.81 5.45
CA LEU A 94 1.67 -6.71 6.21
C LEU A 94 0.65 -5.86 6.97
N LEU A 95 -0.56 -5.74 6.45
CA LEU A 95 -1.64 -4.95 7.03
C LEU A 95 -2.53 -5.84 7.92
N TYR A 96 -2.61 -5.52 9.21
CA TYR A 96 -3.43 -6.26 10.17
C TYR A 96 -4.85 -5.71 10.13
N LEU A 97 -5.81 -6.59 9.85
CA LEU A 97 -7.21 -6.22 9.67
C LEU A 97 -7.99 -6.37 10.97
N GLU A 98 -8.89 -5.44 11.22
CA GLU A 98 -9.78 -5.49 12.39
C GLU A 98 -11.14 -6.08 12.01
N PRO A 99 -11.80 -6.85 12.91
CA PRO A 99 -13.13 -7.40 12.64
C PRO A 99 -14.17 -6.31 12.38
N ASP A 100 -15.03 -6.51 11.38
CA ASP A 100 -16.15 -5.61 11.13
C ASP A 100 -17.30 -5.90 12.13
N PRO A 101 -17.79 -4.90 12.88
CA PRO A 101 -18.85 -5.11 13.87
C PRO A 101 -20.19 -5.56 13.27
N ARG A 102 -20.38 -5.41 11.95
CA ARG A 102 -21.63 -5.76 11.24
C ARG A 102 -21.57 -7.12 10.55
N CYS A 103 -20.39 -7.72 10.43
CA CYS A 103 -20.19 -8.97 9.71
C CYS A 103 -19.13 -9.82 10.43
N SER A 104 -19.56 -10.96 10.98
CA SER A 104 -18.71 -11.85 11.80
C SER A 104 -17.53 -12.49 11.05
N ARG A 105 -17.55 -12.47 9.72
CA ARG A 105 -16.50 -13.02 8.84
C ARG A 105 -15.72 -11.95 8.07
N CYS A 106 -16.05 -10.68 8.28
CA CYS A 106 -15.44 -9.58 7.56
C CYS A 106 -14.39 -8.90 8.42
N PHE A 107 -13.27 -8.58 7.79
CA PHE A 107 -12.16 -7.86 8.39
C PHE A 107 -11.79 -6.70 7.48
N ARG A 108 -11.41 -5.57 8.07
CA ARG A 108 -11.07 -4.37 7.31
C ARG A 108 -9.96 -3.56 7.96
N ALA A 109 -9.21 -2.85 7.14
CA ALA A 109 -8.32 -1.78 7.56
C ALA A 109 -8.12 -0.80 6.42
N ALA A 110 -7.80 0.44 6.77
CA ALA A 110 -7.32 1.45 5.84
C ALA A 110 -5.81 1.64 6.05
N LEU A 111 -5.09 1.93 4.98
CA LEU A 111 -3.66 2.20 4.97
C LEU A 111 -3.39 3.44 4.12
N PRO A 112 -2.81 4.51 4.66
CA PRO A 112 -2.44 5.65 3.83
C PRO A 112 -1.30 5.26 2.89
N VAL A 113 -1.47 5.58 1.62
CA VAL A 113 -0.51 5.33 0.56
C VAL A 113 -0.28 6.60 -0.26
N HIS A 114 0.93 6.73 -0.77
CA HIS A 114 1.40 7.91 -1.47
C HIS A 114 1.91 7.51 -2.86
N GLY A 115 1.40 8.14 -3.90
CA GLY A 115 1.94 8.03 -5.24
C GLY A 115 3.33 8.66 -5.32
N ARG A 116 4.22 8.06 -6.10
CA ARG A 116 5.54 8.65 -6.40
C ARG A 116 5.50 9.46 -7.69
N TYR A 117 6.42 10.40 -7.81
CA TYR A 117 6.66 11.05 -9.09
C TYR A 117 7.23 10.07 -10.11
N HIS A 118 6.64 10.06 -11.30
CA HIS A 118 7.06 9.24 -12.42
C HIS A 118 7.81 10.06 -13.46
N ARG A 119 8.51 9.38 -14.37
CA ARG A 119 9.09 10.05 -15.55
C ARG A 119 7.99 10.59 -16.46
N PRO A 120 8.26 11.67 -17.22
CA PRO A 120 7.35 12.10 -18.26
C PRO A 120 7.12 10.98 -19.27
N ALA A 121 5.87 10.78 -19.67
CA ALA A 121 5.47 9.75 -20.61
C ALA A 121 5.51 10.26 -22.06
N GLY A 122 5.63 9.33 -23.01
CA GLY A 122 5.72 9.66 -24.44
C GLY A 122 4.40 10.13 -25.03
N ASP A 123 3.34 9.36 -24.77
CA ASP A 123 2.05 9.46 -25.46
C ASP A 123 0.85 9.54 -24.49
N SER A 124 1.09 9.64 -23.19
CA SER A 124 0.07 9.69 -22.13
C SER A 124 0.40 10.80 -21.15
N GLU A 125 -0.62 11.45 -20.59
CA GLU A 125 -0.47 12.38 -19.47
C GLU A 125 -0.59 11.67 -18.11
N GLU A 126 -0.79 10.36 -18.12
CA GLU A 126 -0.95 9.52 -16.92
C GLU A 126 0.00 8.32 -16.96
N ALA A 127 0.59 8.00 -15.81
CA ALA A 127 1.26 6.74 -15.54
C ALA A 127 0.33 5.82 -14.74
N LEU A 128 0.27 4.55 -15.10
CA LEU A 128 -0.57 3.55 -14.45
C LEU A 128 0.24 2.75 -13.44
N VAL A 129 -0.21 2.74 -12.19
CA VAL A 129 0.37 1.95 -11.12
C VAL A 129 -0.63 0.86 -10.74
N ALA A 130 -0.34 -0.38 -11.17
CA ALA A 130 -1.20 -1.54 -10.89
C ALA A 130 -0.86 -2.14 -9.52
N LEU A 131 -1.81 -2.11 -8.59
CA LEU A 131 -1.75 -2.78 -7.31
C LEU A 131 -2.41 -4.15 -7.46
N LYS A 132 -1.61 -5.20 -7.17
CA LYS A 132 -2.10 -6.57 -7.15
C LYS A 132 -2.91 -6.84 -5.87
N GLY A 133 -3.79 -7.84 -5.97
CA GLY A 133 -4.49 -8.39 -4.82
C GLY A 133 -3.54 -8.84 -3.71
N PRO A 134 -3.92 -8.69 -2.43
CA PRO A 134 -3.10 -9.13 -1.33
C PRO A 134 -3.20 -10.65 -1.15
N GLU A 135 -2.14 -11.24 -0.61
CA GLU A 135 -2.18 -12.56 -0.03
C GLU A 135 -2.85 -12.46 1.35
N VAL A 136 -3.92 -13.24 1.57
CA VAL A 136 -4.61 -13.30 2.87
C VAL A 136 -3.94 -14.34 3.75
N LEU A 137 -3.52 -13.92 4.94
CA LEU A 137 -2.91 -14.77 5.96
C LEU A 137 -3.77 -14.77 7.21
N VAL A 138 -3.95 -15.93 7.81
CA VAL A 138 -4.73 -16.10 9.05
C VAL A 138 -3.89 -16.82 10.09
N CYS A 139 -3.97 -16.38 11.34
CA CYS A 139 -3.45 -17.11 12.50
C CYS A 139 -4.49 -17.14 13.62
N CYS A 140 -4.79 -18.31 14.15
CA CYS A 140 -5.76 -18.53 15.23
C CYS A 140 -5.09 -19.28 16.40
N CYS A 141 -5.53 -19.02 17.63
CA CYS A 141 -4.96 -19.64 18.84
C CYS A 141 -5.45 -21.07 19.11
N ASP A 142 -6.56 -21.49 18.50
CA ASP A 142 -7.14 -22.83 18.60
C ASP A 142 -7.19 -23.44 17.18
N ASP A 143 -7.16 -24.78 17.06
CA ASP A 143 -7.23 -25.59 15.82
C ASP A 143 -8.57 -25.42 15.05
N CYS A 144 -9.04 -24.19 14.90
CA CYS A 144 -10.29 -23.79 14.27
C CYS A 144 -10.22 -23.78 12.73
N LEU A 145 -9.05 -24.04 12.15
CA LEU A 145 -8.83 -24.01 10.70
C LEU A 145 -9.07 -25.40 10.09
N PRO A 146 -10.05 -25.56 9.18
CA PRO A 146 -10.16 -26.78 8.39
C PRO A 146 -8.90 -26.95 7.54
N THR A 147 -8.15 -28.02 7.80
CA THR A 147 -6.88 -28.34 7.11
C THR A 147 -7.04 -28.57 5.61
N GLU A 148 -8.26 -28.85 5.14
CA GLU A 148 -8.56 -28.96 3.71
C GLU A 148 -8.58 -27.60 2.99
N CYS A 149 -8.93 -26.53 3.71
CA CYS A 149 -9.11 -25.19 3.12
C CYS A 149 -7.94 -24.24 3.36
N TRP A 150 -7.09 -24.54 4.35
CA TRP A 150 -5.99 -23.69 4.79
C TRP A 150 -4.69 -24.50 4.88
N LYS A 151 -3.63 -23.98 4.26
CA LYS A 151 -2.30 -24.58 4.27
C LYS A 151 -1.33 -23.70 5.08
N PRO A 152 -0.35 -24.29 5.79
CA PRO A 152 0.70 -23.52 6.44
C PRO A 152 1.43 -22.61 5.44
N ALA A 153 1.65 -21.37 5.81
CA ALA A 153 2.39 -20.38 5.05
C ALA A 153 3.72 -20.06 5.75
N GLU A 154 4.83 -20.15 5.02
CA GLU A 154 6.15 -19.78 5.52
C GLU A 154 6.31 -18.26 5.47
N VAL A 155 5.78 -17.57 6.48
CA VAL A 155 5.87 -16.11 6.62
C VAL A 155 6.33 -15.76 8.03
N GLU A 156 7.49 -15.11 8.15
CA GLU A 156 7.97 -14.55 9.42
C GLU A 156 7.28 -13.20 9.68
N ALA A 157 6.00 -13.23 10.07
CA ALA A 157 5.25 -12.04 10.48
C ALA A 157 4.82 -12.14 11.96
N PRO A 158 4.90 -11.03 12.73
CA PRO A 158 4.51 -11.03 14.14
C PRO A 158 2.99 -11.17 14.30
N CYS A 159 2.52 -11.76 15.39
CA CYS A 159 1.09 -11.98 15.62
C CYS A 159 0.27 -10.71 15.89
N SER A 160 0.87 -9.72 16.56
CA SER A 160 0.13 -8.56 17.09
C SER A 160 0.52 -7.24 16.43
N GLY A 161 1.21 -7.29 15.28
CA GLY A 161 1.86 -6.12 14.67
C GLY A 161 3.00 -5.53 15.51
N LYS A 162 3.33 -6.16 16.65
CA LYS A 162 4.45 -5.86 17.56
C LYS A 162 5.43 -7.03 17.57
N LYS A 163 6.73 -6.77 17.75
CA LYS A 163 7.84 -7.75 17.63
C LYS A 163 7.94 -8.76 18.79
N ASP A 164 6.82 -9.30 19.27
CA ASP A 164 6.80 -10.10 20.52
C ASP A 164 6.93 -11.62 20.27
N TYR A 165 6.39 -12.19 19.18
CA TYR A 165 6.60 -13.60 18.77
C TYR A 165 6.05 -13.89 17.34
N PRO A 166 6.65 -14.83 16.59
CA PRO A 166 6.15 -15.26 15.29
C PRO A 166 4.90 -16.15 15.43
N CYS A 167 3.96 -15.98 14.49
CA CYS A 167 2.75 -16.78 14.38
C CYS A 167 2.92 -17.93 13.38
N GLN A 168 2.20 -19.03 13.58
CA GLN A 168 2.03 -20.04 12.53
C GLN A 168 0.94 -19.54 11.57
N TRP A 169 1.35 -18.96 10.44
CA TRP A 169 0.43 -18.41 9.46
C TRP A 169 -0.14 -19.49 8.55
N TYR A 170 -1.36 -19.27 8.10
CA TYR A 170 -2.04 -20.09 7.11
C TYR A 170 -2.52 -19.23 5.95
N SER A 171 -2.35 -19.74 4.73
CA SER A 171 -2.90 -19.14 3.52
C SER A 171 -4.02 -20.02 2.97
N PRO A 172 -5.00 -19.44 2.26
CA PRO A 172 -6.06 -20.23 1.66
C PRO A 172 -5.48 -21.14 0.57
N THR A 173 -6.03 -22.36 0.46
CA THR A 173 -5.62 -23.31 -0.57
C THR A 173 -6.01 -22.82 -1.98
N HIS A 174 -7.10 -22.08 -2.08
CA HIS A 174 -7.57 -21.45 -3.31
C HIS A 174 -7.20 -19.97 -3.32
N GLU A 175 -6.67 -19.48 -4.44
CA GLU A 175 -6.40 -18.06 -4.60
C GLU A 175 -7.71 -17.27 -4.51
N PRO A 176 -7.74 -16.15 -3.77
CA PRO A 176 -8.88 -15.26 -3.76
C PRO A 176 -9.12 -14.69 -5.16
N ALA A 177 -10.39 -14.49 -5.52
CA ALA A 177 -10.70 -13.64 -6.67
C ALA A 177 -10.40 -12.19 -6.28
N TYR A 178 -9.52 -11.53 -7.04
CA TYR A 178 -9.23 -10.11 -6.87
C TYR A 178 -9.25 -9.41 -8.23
N GLU A 179 -9.69 -8.15 -8.23
CA GLU A 179 -9.48 -7.23 -9.35
C GLU A 179 -8.22 -6.43 -9.09
N GLU A 180 -7.39 -6.24 -10.12
CA GLU A 180 -6.24 -5.34 -10.02
C GLU A 180 -6.73 -3.91 -9.87
N LEU A 181 -6.18 -3.20 -8.88
CA LEU A 181 -6.52 -1.82 -8.60
C LEU A 181 -5.51 -0.90 -9.29
N ILE A 182 -5.98 0.00 -10.15
CA ILE A 182 -5.12 0.88 -10.93
C ILE A 182 -5.16 2.28 -10.34
N LEU A 183 -4.00 2.77 -9.87
CA LEU A 183 -3.80 4.18 -9.54
C LEU A 183 -3.27 4.91 -10.78
N GLN A 184 -3.91 6.03 -11.13
CA GLN A 184 -3.45 6.93 -12.19
C GLN A 184 -2.64 8.07 -11.56
N VAL A 185 -1.44 8.27 -12.07
CA VAL A 185 -0.52 9.30 -11.60
C VAL A 185 -0.25 10.29 -12.74
N PRO A 186 -0.54 11.59 -12.57
CA PRO A 186 -0.35 12.56 -13.62
C PRO A 186 1.14 12.77 -13.90
N VAL A 187 1.50 12.80 -15.17
CA VAL A 187 2.87 12.95 -15.67
C VAL A 187 2.95 13.97 -16.79
N GLY A 188 4.11 14.61 -16.91
CA GLY A 188 4.37 15.49 -18.05
C GLY A 188 4.56 14.70 -19.35
N LEU A 189 4.32 15.36 -20.49
CA LEU A 189 4.67 14.80 -21.79
C LEU A 189 6.14 15.02 -22.11
N LYS A 190 6.83 13.96 -22.52
CA LYS A 190 8.25 13.99 -22.90
C LYS A 190 8.51 14.95 -24.06
N GLN A 191 7.52 15.15 -24.94
CA GLN A 191 7.58 16.09 -26.07
C GLN A 191 7.78 17.55 -25.61
N HIS A 192 7.27 17.92 -24.44
CA HIS A 192 7.41 19.27 -23.89
C HIS A 192 8.77 19.53 -23.25
N SER A 193 9.62 18.52 -23.09
CA SER A 193 10.89 18.64 -22.35
C SER A 193 11.77 19.77 -22.86
N SER A 194 11.98 19.90 -24.18
CA SER A 194 12.83 20.97 -24.74
C SER A 194 12.25 22.36 -24.47
N LEU A 195 10.93 22.52 -24.62
CA LEU A 195 10.26 23.80 -24.40
C LEU A 195 10.35 24.22 -22.94
N VAL A 196 10.04 23.29 -22.02
CA VAL A 196 10.14 23.52 -20.58
C VAL A 196 11.56 23.91 -20.21
N CYS A 197 12.58 23.16 -20.67
CA CYS A 197 13.98 23.48 -20.39
C CYS A 197 14.38 24.90 -20.84
N VAL A 198 14.02 25.29 -22.07
CA VAL A 198 14.37 26.62 -22.61
C VAL A 198 13.67 27.73 -21.82
N VAL A 199 12.37 27.59 -21.56
CA VAL A 199 11.59 28.60 -20.83
C VAL A 199 12.11 28.74 -19.40
N THR A 200 12.37 27.62 -18.70
CA THR A 200 12.93 27.64 -17.35
C THR A 200 14.29 28.32 -17.35
N LEU A 201 15.19 28.00 -18.29
CA LEU A 201 16.51 28.62 -18.35
C LEU A 201 16.43 30.14 -18.57
N LEU A 202 15.59 30.59 -19.50
CA LEU A 202 15.39 32.02 -19.76
C LEU A 202 14.83 32.74 -18.52
N ALA A 203 13.83 32.14 -17.87
CA ALA A 203 13.24 32.69 -16.65
C ALA A 203 14.28 32.76 -15.51
N THR A 204 15.08 31.70 -15.33
CA THR A 204 16.14 31.68 -14.32
C THR A 204 17.18 32.76 -14.59
N VAL A 205 17.70 32.89 -15.81
CA VAL A 205 18.67 33.93 -16.17
C VAL A 205 18.10 35.33 -15.93
N PHE A 206 16.85 35.56 -16.33
CA PHE A 206 16.17 36.83 -16.13
C PHE A 206 16.02 37.17 -14.64
N CYS A 207 15.47 36.25 -13.84
CA CYS A 207 15.29 36.43 -12.40
C CYS A 207 16.62 36.63 -11.67
N SER A 208 17.63 35.81 -11.97
CA SER A 208 18.97 35.95 -11.39
C SER A 208 19.62 37.28 -11.75
N SER A 209 19.42 37.78 -12.98
CA SER A 209 19.93 39.08 -13.41
C SER A 209 19.27 40.24 -12.65
N LEU A 210 17.96 40.16 -12.42
CA LEU A 210 17.24 41.16 -11.62
C LEU A 210 17.71 41.16 -10.16
N ILE A 211 17.88 39.98 -9.57
CA ILE A 211 18.41 39.84 -8.21
C ILE A 211 19.83 40.41 -8.13
N LEU A 212 20.70 40.07 -9.09
CA LEU A 212 22.05 40.59 -9.14
C LEU A 212 22.08 42.12 -9.29
N ALA A 213 21.26 42.68 -10.19
CA ALA A 213 21.15 44.12 -10.36
C ALA A 213 20.68 44.83 -9.07
N ALA A 214 19.71 44.24 -8.36
CA ALA A 214 19.25 44.75 -7.07
C ALA A 214 20.36 44.69 -6.01
N VAL A 215 21.08 43.58 -5.91
CA VAL A 215 22.22 43.41 -5.00
C VAL A 215 23.33 44.42 -5.32
N CYS A 216 23.69 44.64 -6.58
CA CYS A 216 24.69 45.64 -6.96
C CYS A 216 24.24 47.07 -6.65
N LYS A 217 22.94 47.37 -6.76
CA LYS A 217 22.41 48.73 -6.56
C LYS A 217 22.17 49.07 -5.08
N TYR A 218 21.78 48.09 -4.27
CA TYR A 218 21.31 48.31 -2.90
C TYR A 218 22.12 47.57 -1.83
N GLY A 219 23.01 46.66 -2.23
CA GLY A 219 23.87 45.92 -1.31
C GLY A 219 24.93 46.84 -0.69
N HIS A 220 24.87 46.99 0.63
CA HIS A 220 25.97 47.54 1.41
C HIS A 220 26.92 46.38 1.74
N PHE A 221 27.98 46.23 0.95
CA PHE A 221 29.08 45.34 1.27
C PHE A 221 30.02 46.09 2.21
N ALA A 222 29.92 45.80 3.51
CA ALA A 222 30.84 46.27 4.53
C ALA A 222 32.08 45.35 4.61
#